data_AF-A0A953WV89-F1
#
_entry.id   AF-A0A953WV89-F1
#
_cell.length_a   1.000
_cell.length_b   1.000
_cell.length_c   1.000
_cell.angle_alpha   90.00
_cell.angle_beta   90.00
_cell.angle_gamma   90.00
#
_symmetry.space_group_name_H-M   'P 1'
#
loop_
_entity.id
_entity.type
_entity.pdbx_description
1 polymer ?
#
loop_
_entity_poly.entity_id
_entity_poly.type
_entity_poly.pdbx_seq_one_letter_code
_entity_poly.pdbx_strand_id
1 'polypeptide(L)' 'VHFEMTGQNVTECLGGAQAISEDDLSSRYHTHCDPRLNGEQALELAFLVAEKLQALGNGKDAARKSA' A
#
# COMPACT_ATOMS: atom_id res chain seq x y z
N VAL A 1 -9.25 -0.20 -7.41
CA VAL A 1 -7.79 0.05 -7.49
C VAL A 1 -7.10 -1.24 -7.89
N HIS A 2 -6.02 -1.16 -8.65
CA HIS A 2 -5.22 -2.31 -9.07
C HIS A 2 -3.75 -2.00 -8.71
N PHE A 3 -3.05 -2.96 -8.11
CA PHE A 3 -1.67 -2.81 -7.65
C PHE A 3 -0.85 -4.03 -8.07
N GLU A 4 0.42 -3.81 -8.41
CA GLU A 4 1.40 -4.89 -8.57
C GLU A 4 2.08 -5.19 -7.22
N MET A 5 2.05 -6.45 -6.80
CA MET A 5 2.59 -6.85 -5.49
C MET A 5 3.16 -8.26 -5.53
N THR A 6 4.03 -8.56 -4.56
CA THR A 6 4.54 -9.90 -4.29
C THR A 6 4.61 -10.16 -2.79
N GLY A 7 4.38 -11.41 -2.38
CA GLY A 7 4.56 -11.84 -0.99
C GLY A 7 6.04 -12.00 -0.58
N GLN A 8 6.97 -11.81 -1.51
CA GLN A 8 8.40 -11.84 -1.25
C GLN A 8 8.86 -10.53 -0.61
N ASN A 9 9.87 -10.59 0.25
CA ASN A 9 10.49 -9.41 0.86
C ASN A 9 11.44 -8.71 -0.12
N VAL A 10 10.88 -8.07 -1.15
CA VAL A 10 11.63 -7.32 -2.18
C VAL A 10 11.85 -5.87 -1.80
N THR A 11 12.87 -5.26 -2.39
CA THR A 11 13.20 -3.83 -2.26
C THR A 11 12.99 -3.14 -3.60
N GLU A 12 11.77 -3.20 -4.12
CA GLU A 12 11.42 -2.66 -5.43
C GLU A 12 10.76 -1.27 -5.32
N CYS A 13 9.94 -1.04 -4.28
CA CYS A 13 9.32 0.26 -4.00
C CYS A 13 9.95 0.95 -2.77
N LEU A 14 10.15 2.27 -2.86
CA LEU A 14 10.68 3.09 -1.77
C LEU A 14 9.66 3.29 -0.62
N GLY A 15 10.18 3.55 0.58
CA GLY A 15 9.39 3.89 1.76
C GLY A 15 8.65 2.70 2.38
N GLY A 16 7.40 2.94 2.79
CA GLY A 16 6.64 2.05 3.67
C GLY A 16 7.19 1.97 5.09
N ALA A 17 6.62 1.13 5.93
CA ALA A 17 7.05 0.93 7.31
C ALA A 17 8.53 0.51 7.46
N GLN A 18 9.09 -0.17 6.45
CA GLN A 18 10.50 -0.58 6.41
C GLN A 18 11.47 0.55 6.01
N ALA A 19 10.95 1.71 5.61
CA ALA A 19 11.73 2.87 5.17
C ALA A 19 12.77 2.54 4.08
N ILE A 20 12.36 1.79 3.05
CA ILE A 20 13.24 1.39 1.95
C ILE A 20 13.77 2.64 1.23
N SER A 21 15.09 2.80 1.23
CA SER A 21 15.79 3.89 0.56
C SER A 21 16.24 3.50 -0.86
N GLU A 22 16.75 4.46 -1.62
CA GLU A 22 17.30 4.19 -2.96
C GLU A 22 18.49 3.22 -2.90
N ASP A 23 19.32 3.30 -1.87
CA ASP A 23 20.47 2.42 -1.68
C ASP A 23 20.04 0.96 -1.47
N ASP A 24 18.90 0.75 -0.81
CA ASP A 24 18.34 -0.57 -0.53
C ASP A 24 17.82 -1.29 -1.78
N LEU A 25 17.50 -0.55 -2.85
CA LEU A 25 16.94 -1.12 -4.07
C LEU A 25 17.82 -2.22 -4.64
N SER A 26 19.15 -2.01 -4.63
CA SER A 26 20.13 -2.96 -5.16
C SER A 26 20.14 -4.33 -4.46
N SER A 27 19.55 -4.46 -3.27
CA SER A 27 19.61 -5.69 -2.48
C SER A 27 18.70 -6.80 -3.03
N ARG A 28 17.46 -6.46 -3.40
CA ARG A 28 16.40 -7.43 -3.77
C ARG A 28 15.44 -6.87 -4.84
N TYR A 29 15.97 -6.14 -5.82
CA TYR A 29 15.23 -5.79 -7.03
C TYR A 29 15.21 -6.96 -8.00
N HIS A 30 14.10 -7.71 -8.06
CA HIS A 30 14.04 -8.97 -8.81
C HIS A 30 13.17 -8.91 -10.07
N THR A 31 12.47 -7.80 -10.30
CA THR A 31 11.67 -7.59 -11.49
C THR A 31 12.48 -6.90 -12.59
N HIS A 32 12.27 -7.32 -13.84
CA HIS A 32 12.71 -6.57 -15.02
C HIS A 32 11.59 -5.64 -15.56
N CYS A 33 10.39 -5.72 -14.98
CA CYS A 33 9.25 -4.87 -15.28
C CYS A 33 9.15 -3.73 -14.25
N ASP A 34 7.93 -3.25 -13.97
CA ASP A 34 7.68 -2.23 -12.95
C ASP A 34 7.95 -2.77 -11.53
N PRO A 35 8.40 -1.91 -10.60
CA PRO A 35 8.63 -2.27 -9.21
C PRO A 35 7.34 -2.62 -8.46
N ARG A 36 7.36 -3.73 -7.71
CA ARG A 36 6.20 -4.25 -6.99
C ARG A 36 6.26 -3.92 -5.50
N LEU A 37 5.09 -3.77 -4.88
CA LEU A 37 5.00 -3.71 -3.41
C LEU A 37 5.40 -5.05 -2.81
N ASN A 38 6.22 -5.00 -1.75
CA ASN A 38 6.47 -6.18 -0.93
C ASN A 38 5.29 -6.47 0.02
N GLY A 39 5.34 -7.61 0.72
CA GLY A 39 4.24 -8.05 1.58
C GLY A 39 3.88 -7.07 2.69
N GLU A 40 4.86 -6.41 3.31
CA GLU A 40 4.61 -5.44 4.38
C GLU A 40 3.98 -4.15 3.84
N GLN A 41 4.52 -3.62 2.74
CA GLN A 41 3.96 -2.45 2.05
C GLN A 41 2.53 -2.69 1.55
N ALA A 42 2.25 -3.88 1.02
CA ALA A 42 0.90 -4.25 0.57
C ALA A 42 -0.10 -4.32 1.73
N LEU A 43 0.31 -4.84 2.89
CA LEU A 43 -0.53 -4.91 4.08
C LEU A 43 -0.79 -3.52 4.67
N GLU A 44 0.23 -2.68 4.75
CA GLU A 44 0.11 -1.28 5.16
C GLU A 44 -0.90 -0.54 4.29
N LEU A 45 -0.77 -0.66 2.96
CA LEU A 45 -1.69 -0.06 2.01
C LEU A 45 -3.14 -0.58 2.19
N ALA A 46 -3.31 -1.87 2.47
CA ALA A 46 -4.63 -2.46 2.71
C ALA A 46 -5.32 -1.82 3.93
N PHE A 47 -4.60 -1.61 5.03
CA PHE A 47 -5.14 -0.92 6.21
C PHE A 47 -5.48 0.54 5.90
N LEU A 48 -4.60 1.28 5.24
CA LEU A 48 -4.85 2.68 4.86
C LEU A 48 -6.08 2.83 3.94
N VAL A 49 -6.27 1.90 3.00
CA VAL A 49 -7.46 1.90 2.14
C VAL A 49 -8.71 1.57 2.94
N ALA A 50 -8.66 0.58 3.84
CA ALA A 50 -9.79 0.22 4.71
C ALA A 50 -10.21 1.40 5.60
N GLU A 51 -9.27 2.11 6.21
CA GLU A 51 -9.55 3.30 7.03
C GLU A 51 -10.20 4.42 6.21
N LYS A 52 -9.69 4.69 5.01
CA LYS A 52 -10.28 5.69 4.10
C LYS A 52 -11.71 5.32 3.71
N LEU A 53 -11.98 4.04 3.42
CA LEU A 53 -13.33 3.57 3.09
C LEU A 53 -14.28 3.68 4.28
N GLN A 54 -13.83 3.34 5.50
CA GLN A 54 -14.61 3.51 6.72
C GLN A 54 -14.94 4.99 6.98
N ALA A 55 -13.96 5.88 6.88
CA ALA A 55 -14.18 7.31 7.05
C ALA A 55 -15.19 7.88 6.03
N LEU A 56 -15.12 7.43 4.77
CA LEU A 56 -16.08 7.79 3.73
C LEU A 56 -17.48 7.22 3.98
N GLY A 57 -17.59 6.02 4.56
CA GLY A 57 -18.86 5.41 4.97
C GLY A 57 -19.54 6.20 6.09
N ASN A 58 -18.79 6.56 7.13
CA ASN A 58 -19.30 7.30 8.28
C ASN A 58 -19.83 8.70 7.89
N GLY A 59 -19.20 9.37 6.93
CA GLY A 59 -19.69 10.65 6.39
C GLY A 59 -20.99 10.50 5.59
N LYS A 60 -21.21 9.37 4.91
CA LYS A 60 -22.45 9.09 4.18
C LYS A 60 -23.62 8.74 5.10
N ASP A 61 -23.37 8.05 6.20
CA ASP A 61 -24.40 7.74 7.19
C ASP A 61 -24.89 8.98 7.94
N ALA A 62 -24.00 9.95 8.20
CA ALA A 62 -24.37 11.24 8.76
C ALA A 62 -25.24 12.07 7.79
N ALA A 63 -24.89 12.10 6.50
CA ALA A 63 -25.67 12.78 5.47
C ALA A 63 -27.06 12.14 5.25
N ARG A 64 -27.17 10.81 5.32
CA ARG A 64 -28.44 10.07 5.17
C ARG A 64 -29.38 10.23 6.36
N LYS A 65 -28.89 10.41 7.58
CA LYS A 65 -29.73 10.65 8.78
C LYS A 65 -30.30 12.07 8.86
N SER A 66 -29.79 12.98 8.03
CA SER A 66 -30.14 14.41 8.04
C SER A 66 -31.15 14.78 6.94
N ALA A 67 -31.62 13.80 6.15
CA ALA A 67 -32.62 13.93 5.09
C ALA A 67 -33.84 13.07 5.44
#